data_AF-A0A1A0TGY9-F1
#
_entry.id   AF-A0A1A0TGY9-F1
#
_cell.length_a   1.000
_cell.length_b   1.000
_cell.length_c   1.000
_cell.angle_alpha   90.00
_cell.angle_beta   90.00
_cell.angle_gamma   90.00
#
_symmetry.space_group_name_H-M   'P 1'
#
loop_
_entity.id
_entity.type
_entity.pdbx_description
1 polymer ?
#
loop_
_entity_poly.entity_id
_entity_poly.type
_entity_poly.pdbx_seq_one_letter_code
_entity_poly.pdbx_strand_id
1 'polypeptide(L)'
;MQPDYDVLIIGSGFGGSVSALRLTEKGYRVGVLEAGRRFADDEFAKTSWRLREFLWAPQLGCYGIQRIHLLRNVMILAGAGVGGGSLNYANTLYVPREPFFNDPQWKHITDWNDELLPHYAQAQRMLGVVTNPTFTDADRIMKEVADDMGVGDTFVPTPVGVFFGPDGEKAPGQTFADPYFGGAGPERTGCIECGACMTGCRYGAKNTLVKNYLGLAESAGAEVHPLTTVTSFEQRSDGVWEVQTVRTGSKVRRKPRTFTANHLILAAGTYGTQKLLFKMRDTGRLPKLSDRLGLLTRTNSESIVGAGRLEARDDLDLTHGVAITSSIHPTSDTHVEPCRYGKGSNAMGLLQTLMTDGDGPEGTDVPRWKQLFQNAAADPRGTLRLLNPRRWSERTMIALVMQNLDNSITTFTRKTKLGIRRLDSKQGHGEPNPSWIPAGNEVTRRIADKIDGVAGGTWGELFNIPLTAHFLGGAVIGDSDEHGVIDPYHRVYNYPSLYVVDGAAISANLGVNPSLTITAQAERAASLWPNRGEQDLRPAQGEGYRRIDPIVPAQPVVPAGAPAALDWNASREEVNRRDPTTAEAQGA
;
A
#
# COMPACT_ATOMS: atom_id res chain seq x y z
N MET A 1 37.33 4.31 -7.49
CA MET A 1 36.73 3.01 -7.85
C MET A 1 35.33 3.32 -8.35
N GLN A 2 34.93 2.80 -9.51
CA GLN A 2 33.58 3.01 -10.01
C GLN A 2 32.58 2.32 -9.08
N PRO A 3 31.48 2.98 -8.65
CA PRO A 3 30.48 2.34 -7.81
C PRO A 3 29.78 1.20 -8.56
N ASP A 4 29.28 0.22 -7.81
CA ASP A 4 28.54 -0.93 -8.35
C ASP A 4 27.37 -0.45 -9.21
N TYR A 5 26.61 0.53 -8.72
CA TYR A 5 25.48 1.14 -9.41
C TYR A 5 25.59 2.65 -9.47
N ASP A 6 24.90 3.27 -10.43
CA ASP A 6 24.70 4.72 -10.41
C ASP A 6 23.60 5.06 -9.40
N VAL A 7 22.54 4.24 -9.35
CA VAL A 7 21.43 4.33 -8.39
C VAL A 7 21.18 2.98 -7.73
N LEU A 8 21.16 2.94 -6.40
CA LEU A 8 20.80 1.75 -5.63
C LEU A 8 19.48 2.02 -4.89
N ILE A 9 18.53 1.10 -5.05
CA ILE A 9 17.18 1.19 -4.49
C ILE A 9 17.02 0.15 -3.40
N ILE A 10 16.54 0.55 -2.22
CA ILE A 10 16.26 -0.36 -1.11
C ILE A 10 14.76 -0.64 -1.08
N GLY A 11 14.36 -1.84 -1.51
CA GLY A 11 12.98 -2.30 -1.58
C GLY A 11 12.40 -2.24 -2.99
N SER A 12 11.58 -3.23 -3.32
CA SER A 12 11.02 -3.45 -4.65
C SER A 12 9.50 -3.25 -4.71
N GLY A 13 8.94 -2.43 -3.80
CA GLY A 13 7.53 -2.05 -3.81
C GLY A 13 7.19 -1.04 -4.91
N PHE A 14 6.02 -0.39 -4.81
CA PHE A 14 5.52 0.57 -5.83
C PHE A 14 6.55 1.65 -6.17
N GLY A 15 6.98 2.44 -5.18
CA GLY A 15 7.98 3.48 -5.39
C GLY A 15 9.30 2.97 -5.97
N GLY A 16 9.81 1.86 -5.42
CA GLY A 16 11.08 1.29 -5.85
C GLY A 16 11.05 0.74 -7.28
N SER A 17 9.93 0.12 -7.68
CA SER A 17 9.77 -0.44 -9.03
C SER A 17 9.60 0.66 -10.07
N VAL A 18 8.85 1.72 -9.75
CA VAL A 18 8.71 2.90 -10.62
C VAL A 18 10.07 3.56 -10.82
N SER A 19 10.78 3.88 -9.73
CA SER A 19 12.12 4.46 -9.82
C SER A 19 13.09 3.55 -10.57
N ALA A 20 13.00 2.22 -10.40
CA ALA A 20 13.85 1.28 -11.13
C ALA A 20 13.64 1.38 -12.64
N LEU A 21 12.39 1.35 -13.11
CA LEU A 21 12.09 1.47 -14.54
C LEU A 21 12.55 2.82 -15.08
N ARG A 22 12.05 3.92 -14.49
CA ARG A 22 12.26 5.26 -15.04
C ARG A 22 13.72 5.69 -15.06
N LEU A 23 14.50 5.30 -14.05
CA LEU A 23 15.93 5.62 -14.02
C LEU A 23 16.74 4.72 -14.96
N THR A 24 16.31 3.47 -15.19
CA THR A 24 16.92 2.62 -16.23
C THR A 24 16.65 3.19 -17.62
N GLU A 25 15.43 3.64 -17.90
CA GLU A 25 15.05 4.32 -19.15
C GLU A 25 15.84 5.62 -19.38
N LYS A 26 16.26 6.29 -18.29
CA LYS A 26 17.14 7.48 -18.31
C LYS A 26 18.63 7.14 -18.45
N GLY A 27 18.97 5.86 -18.61
CA GLY A 27 20.33 5.37 -18.86
C GLY A 27 21.18 5.11 -17.61
N TYR A 28 20.62 5.17 -16.40
CA TYR A 28 21.34 4.87 -15.16
C TYR A 28 21.55 3.37 -14.97
N ARG A 29 22.69 2.97 -14.41
CA ARG A 29 22.87 1.60 -13.90
C ARG A 29 22.14 1.45 -12.57
N VAL A 30 21.07 0.66 -12.53
CA VAL A 30 20.18 0.54 -11.37
C VAL A 30 20.29 -0.83 -10.70
N GLY A 31 20.47 -0.83 -9.39
CA GLY A 31 20.35 -2.02 -8.54
C GLY A 31 19.18 -1.90 -7.57
N VAL A 32 18.49 -3.01 -7.28
CA VAL A 32 17.37 -3.08 -6.32
C VAL A 32 17.64 -4.16 -5.27
N LEU A 33 17.65 -3.79 -4.00
CA LEU A 33 17.85 -4.71 -2.87
C LEU A 33 16.51 -5.07 -2.24
N GLU A 34 16.09 -6.34 -2.32
CA GLU A 34 14.83 -6.81 -1.73
C GLU A 34 15.08 -7.83 -0.62
N ALA A 35 14.49 -7.60 0.56
CA ALA A 35 14.59 -8.53 1.67
C ALA A 35 13.81 -9.82 1.40
N GLY A 36 12.68 -9.72 0.71
CA GLY A 36 11.85 -10.82 0.26
C GLY A 36 12.46 -11.69 -0.82
N ARG A 37 11.88 -12.88 -1.03
CA ARG A 37 12.22 -13.74 -2.16
C ARG A 37 11.43 -13.37 -3.42
N ARG A 38 11.86 -13.87 -4.56
CA ARG A 38 11.05 -13.89 -5.79
C ARG A 38 10.04 -15.04 -5.73
N PHE A 39 8.88 -14.83 -6.34
CA PHE A 39 7.81 -15.80 -6.49
C PHE A 39 7.46 -15.94 -7.97
N ALA A 40 7.36 -17.17 -8.45
CA ALA A 40 6.52 -17.48 -9.60
C ALA A 40 5.06 -17.58 -9.16
N ASP A 41 4.12 -17.48 -10.12
CA ASP A 41 2.68 -17.45 -9.82
C ASP A 41 2.21 -18.73 -9.10
N ASP A 42 2.76 -19.89 -9.42
CA ASP A 42 2.41 -21.17 -8.79
C ASP A 42 3.01 -21.37 -7.39
N GLU A 43 3.97 -20.52 -6.99
CA GLU A 43 4.63 -20.57 -5.69
C GLU A 43 3.89 -19.82 -4.57
N PHE A 44 2.87 -19.01 -4.90
CA PHE A 44 2.06 -18.37 -3.86
C PHE A 44 1.27 -19.42 -3.07
N ALA A 45 1.02 -19.12 -1.80
CA ALA A 45 0.30 -20.02 -0.91
C ALA A 45 -1.10 -20.33 -1.48
N LYS A 46 -1.40 -21.63 -1.66
CA LYS A 46 -2.74 -22.06 -2.10
C LYS A 46 -3.84 -21.59 -1.15
N THR A 47 -3.55 -21.56 0.15
CA THR A 47 -4.40 -21.00 1.20
C THR A 47 -3.54 -20.36 2.28
N SER A 48 -4.12 -19.44 3.05
CA SER A 48 -3.42 -18.80 4.19
C SER A 48 -3.01 -19.76 5.31
N TRP A 49 -3.52 -21.00 5.34
CA TRP A 49 -3.05 -22.04 6.28
C TRP A 49 -1.66 -22.60 5.96
N ARG A 50 -1.14 -22.40 4.75
CA ARG A 50 0.25 -22.73 4.43
C ARG A 50 1.18 -21.65 5.01
N LEU A 51 1.22 -21.54 6.33
CA LEU A 51 1.82 -20.42 7.07
C LEU A 51 3.27 -20.13 6.68
N ARG A 52 4.07 -21.15 6.33
CA ARG A 52 5.47 -20.97 5.89
C ARG A 52 5.59 -20.24 4.53
N GLU A 53 4.59 -20.41 3.67
CA GLU A 53 4.49 -19.81 2.34
C GLU A 53 3.65 -18.53 2.33
N PHE A 54 2.78 -18.36 3.32
CA PHE A 54 1.94 -17.17 3.45
C PHE A 54 2.59 -16.08 4.32
N LEU A 55 3.11 -16.42 5.50
CA LEU A 55 3.67 -15.44 6.44
C LEU A 55 5.14 -15.13 6.17
N TRP A 56 5.52 -13.87 6.39
CA TRP A 56 6.90 -13.40 6.40
C TRP A 56 7.45 -13.38 7.83
N ALA A 57 8.21 -14.41 8.18
CA ALA A 57 8.95 -14.51 9.44
C ALA A 57 10.26 -15.27 9.19
N PRO A 58 11.24 -14.66 8.51
CA PRO A 58 12.40 -15.36 7.97
C PRO A 58 13.28 -15.99 9.08
N GLN A 59 13.28 -15.45 10.31
CA GLN A 59 13.97 -16.07 11.44
C GLN A 59 13.33 -17.40 11.90
N LEU A 60 12.10 -17.68 11.47
CA LEU A 60 11.33 -18.90 11.74
C LEU A 60 11.20 -19.79 10.48
N GLY A 61 11.89 -19.44 9.39
CA GLY A 61 11.81 -20.17 8.13
C GLY A 61 10.56 -19.89 7.29
N CYS A 62 9.76 -18.86 7.63
CA CYS A 62 8.62 -18.43 6.82
C CYS A 62 9.05 -17.29 5.89
N TYR A 63 8.90 -17.50 4.57
CA TYR A 63 9.33 -16.55 3.53
C TYR A 63 8.16 -16.19 2.61
N GLY A 64 6.96 -16.14 3.15
CA GLY A 64 5.74 -15.78 2.43
C GLY A 64 5.55 -14.27 2.23
N ILE A 65 4.45 -13.91 1.59
CA ILE A 65 4.18 -12.54 1.16
C ILE A 65 3.57 -11.64 2.25
N GLN A 66 2.91 -12.21 3.26
CA GLN A 66 2.21 -11.46 4.30
C GLN A 66 3.14 -11.15 5.47
N ARG A 67 3.49 -9.88 5.63
CA ARG A 67 4.24 -9.36 6.77
C ARG A 67 3.29 -8.71 7.78
N ILE A 68 3.59 -8.88 9.07
CA ILE A 68 2.84 -8.27 10.17
C ILE A 68 3.83 -7.57 11.10
N HIS A 69 3.56 -6.30 11.41
CA HIS A 69 4.30 -5.52 12.39
C HIS A 69 3.37 -5.08 13.50
N LEU A 70 3.85 -5.15 14.75
CA LEU A 70 3.13 -4.64 15.90
C LEU A 70 3.90 -3.44 16.46
N LEU A 71 3.24 -2.29 16.50
CA LEU A 71 3.64 -1.11 17.26
C LEU A 71 2.68 -0.97 18.47
N ARG A 72 2.98 -0.03 19.37
CA ARG A 72 2.17 0.17 20.59
C ARG A 72 0.71 0.52 20.28
N ASN A 73 0.46 1.29 19.23
CA ASN A 73 -0.86 1.84 18.91
C ASN A 73 -1.45 1.29 17.61
N VAL A 74 -0.76 0.40 16.91
CA VAL A 74 -1.23 -0.10 15.61
C VAL A 74 -0.61 -1.45 15.25
N MET A 75 -1.40 -2.33 14.64
CA MET A 75 -0.93 -3.52 13.95
C MET A 75 -0.93 -3.27 12.45
N ILE A 76 0.19 -3.48 11.78
CA ILE A 76 0.40 -3.14 10.36
C ILE A 76 0.57 -4.41 9.54
N LEU A 77 -0.23 -4.54 8.48
CA LEU A 77 -0.09 -5.54 7.43
C LEU A 77 0.74 -4.95 6.29
N ALA A 78 1.68 -5.72 5.75
CA ALA A 78 2.53 -5.30 4.64
C ALA A 78 2.90 -6.48 3.73
N GLY A 79 3.39 -6.18 2.53
CA GLY A 79 3.94 -7.18 1.60
C GLY A 79 5.42 -7.46 1.83
N ALA A 80 5.85 -8.66 1.45
CA ALA A 80 7.25 -9.06 1.42
C ALA A 80 7.55 -9.93 0.20
N GLY A 81 8.56 -9.55 -0.58
CA GLY A 81 8.90 -10.25 -1.81
C GLY A 81 9.34 -9.28 -2.89
N VAL A 82 9.91 -9.81 -3.96
CA VAL A 82 10.17 -9.02 -5.16
C VAL A 82 8.84 -8.55 -5.73
N GLY A 83 8.61 -7.23 -5.74
CA GLY A 83 7.32 -6.60 -6.03
C GLY A 83 6.55 -6.09 -4.80
N GLY A 84 7.09 -6.28 -3.59
CA GLY A 84 6.58 -5.69 -2.34
C GLY A 84 5.08 -5.91 -2.09
N GLY A 85 4.37 -4.83 -1.73
CA GLY A 85 2.93 -4.85 -1.42
C GLY A 85 2.03 -5.29 -2.58
N SER A 86 2.47 -5.16 -3.84
CA SER A 86 1.68 -5.60 -4.99
C SER A 86 1.40 -7.11 -4.96
N LEU A 87 2.20 -7.89 -4.24
CA LEU A 87 2.02 -9.33 -4.11
C LEU A 87 0.78 -9.71 -3.29
N ASN A 88 0.40 -8.93 -2.27
CA ASN A 88 -0.70 -9.24 -1.35
C ASN A 88 -1.74 -8.13 -1.16
N TYR A 89 -1.68 -7.02 -1.90
CA TYR A 89 -2.76 -6.03 -1.92
C TYR A 89 -4.00 -6.50 -2.71
N ALA A 90 -5.12 -5.79 -2.53
CA ALA A 90 -6.42 -6.06 -3.13
C ALA A 90 -6.65 -5.47 -4.53
N ASN A 91 -5.69 -4.71 -5.06
CA ASN A 91 -5.71 -4.08 -6.39
C ASN A 91 -6.57 -2.85 -6.59
N THR A 92 -7.17 -2.29 -5.55
CA THR A 92 -7.93 -1.03 -5.62
C THR A 92 -7.01 0.18 -5.82
N LEU A 93 -7.38 1.04 -6.76
CA LEU A 93 -6.52 2.10 -7.31
C LEU A 93 -7.31 3.39 -7.52
N TYR A 94 -7.84 3.95 -6.43
CA TYR A 94 -8.54 5.23 -6.42
C TYR A 94 -7.58 6.43 -6.42
N VAL A 95 -8.06 7.53 -7.00
CA VAL A 95 -7.48 8.86 -6.86
C VAL A 95 -8.09 9.50 -5.60
N PRO A 96 -7.29 10.05 -4.68
CA PRO A 96 -7.79 10.74 -3.50
C PRO A 96 -8.68 11.94 -3.85
N ARG A 97 -9.56 12.32 -2.91
CA ARG A 97 -10.37 13.54 -3.02
C ARG A 97 -9.56 14.80 -2.68
N GLU A 98 -10.15 15.97 -2.95
CA GLU A 98 -9.54 17.30 -2.75
C GLU A 98 -8.82 17.51 -1.39
N PRO A 99 -9.34 17.05 -0.23
CA PRO A 99 -8.68 17.28 1.06
C PRO A 99 -7.22 16.80 1.12
N PHE A 100 -6.87 15.73 0.39
CA PHE A 100 -5.50 15.23 0.31
C PHE A 100 -4.56 16.26 -0.37
N PHE A 101 -4.99 16.81 -1.49
CA PHE A 101 -4.20 17.76 -2.28
C PHE A 101 -4.07 19.13 -1.59
N ASN A 102 -5.09 19.52 -0.83
CA ASN A 102 -5.17 20.79 -0.11
C ASN A 102 -4.82 20.69 1.38
N ASP A 103 -4.11 19.63 1.79
CA ASP A 103 -3.65 19.44 3.16
C ASP A 103 -2.63 20.54 3.57
N PRO A 104 -2.75 21.15 4.76
CA PRO A 104 -1.84 22.19 5.24
C PRO A 104 -0.35 21.82 5.25
N GLN A 105 -0.01 20.53 5.31
CA GLN A 105 1.39 20.07 5.30
C GLN A 105 2.14 20.49 4.02
N TRP A 106 1.46 20.64 2.89
CA TRP A 106 2.12 20.78 1.60
C TRP A 106 1.41 21.67 0.57
N LYS A 107 0.14 22.05 0.77
CA LYS A 107 -0.64 22.83 -0.21
C LYS A 107 -0.01 24.16 -0.65
N HIS A 108 0.83 24.76 0.19
CA HIS A 108 1.48 26.05 -0.11
C HIS A 108 2.70 25.91 -1.03
N ILE A 109 3.16 24.69 -1.27
CA ILE A 109 4.33 24.41 -2.13
C ILE A 109 3.96 24.56 -3.60
N THR A 110 2.84 23.96 -4.00
CA THR A 110 2.32 23.98 -5.38
C THR A 110 0.89 23.45 -5.42
N ASP A 111 0.23 23.55 -6.59
CA ASP A 111 -1.03 22.86 -6.83
C ASP A 111 -0.76 21.37 -7.07
N TRP A 112 -0.88 20.57 -6.01
CA TRP A 112 -0.60 19.14 -6.04
C TRP A 112 -1.60 18.35 -6.87
N ASN A 113 -2.82 18.85 -7.05
CA ASN A 113 -3.81 18.17 -7.88
C ASN A 113 -3.37 18.26 -9.34
N ASP A 114 -3.14 19.49 -9.82
CA ASP A 114 -2.67 19.74 -11.17
C ASP A 114 -1.30 19.09 -11.44
N GLU A 115 -0.40 19.15 -10.46
CA GLU A 115 0.94 18.59 -10.63
C GLU A 115 0.99 17.06 -10.66
N LEU A 116 0.17 16.37 -9.86
CA LEU A 116 0.16 14.90 -9.81
C LEU A 116 -0.74 14.28 -10.88
N LEU A 117 -1.70 15.02 -11.44
CA LEU A 117 -2.71 14.49 -12.35
C LEU A 117 -2.11 13.72 -13.56
N PRO A 118 -1.09 14.23 -14.28
CA PRO A 118 -0.48 13.47 -15.38
C PRO A 118 0.18 12.16 -14.92
N HIS A 119 0.70 12.14 -13.70
CA HIS A 119 1.37 10.98 -13.13
C HIS A 119 0.37 9.95 -12.59
N TYR A 120 -0.80 10.37 -12.14
CA TYR A 120 -1.93 9.48 -11.88
C TYR A 120 -2.39 8.78 -13.15
N ALA A 121 -2.53 9.51 -14.27
CA ALA A 121 -2.91 8.93 -15.55
C ALA A 121 -1.89 7.89 -16.02
N GLN A 122 -0.60 8.21 -15.96
CA GLN A 122 0.47 7.28 -16.32
C GLN A 122 0.47 6.04 -15.41
N ALA A 123 0.32 6.23 -14.10
CA ALA A 123 0.24 5.13 -13.14
C ALA A 123 -0.98 4.23 -13.41
N GLN A 124 -2.13 4.79 -13.72
CA GLN A 124 -3.33 4.02 -14.08
C GLN A 124 -3.09 3.16 -15.34
N ARG A 125 -2.45 3.71 -16.38
CA ARG A 125 -2.11 2.94 -17.59
C ARG A 125 -1.14 1.80 -17.29
N MET A 126 -0.06 2.07 -16.57
CA MET A 126 0.96 1.07 -16.23
C MET A 126 0.43 -0.03 -15.31
N LEU A 127 -0.43 0.32 -14.35
CA LEU A 127 -1.07 -0.63 -13.45
C LEU A 127 -2.26 -1.35 -14.11
N GLY A 128 -2.69 -0.91 -15.30
CA GLY A 128 -3.80 -1.53 -16.05
C GLY A 128 -5.14 -1.35 -15.34
N VAL A 129 -5.40 -0.14 -14.84
CA VAL A 129 -6.62 0.18 -14.08
C VAL A 129 -7.84 0.10 -14.98
N VAL A 130 -8.79 -0.74 -14.57
CA VAL A 130 -10.11 -0.89 -15.19
C VAL A 130 -11.17 -0.91 -14.09
N THR A 131 -12.40 -0.51 -14.42
CA THR A 131 -13.53 -0.69 -13.51
C THR A 131 -13.86 -2.17 -13.36
N ASN A 132 -14.06 -2.64 -12.13
CA ASN A 132 -14.49 -4.01 -11.86
C ASN A 132 -15.82 -4.30 -12.62
N PRO A 133 -15.84 -5.28 -13.53
CA PRO A 133 -16.99 -5.53 -14.40
C PRO A 133 -18.06 -6.44 -13.77
N THR A 134 -17.79 -7.01 -12.58
CA THR A 134 -18.64 -8.04 -11.98
C THR A 134 -19.35 -7.52 -10.74
N PHE A 135 -20.68 -7.65 -10.76
CA PHE A 135 -21.53 -7.45 -9.59
C PHE A 135 -21.74 -8.80 -8.88
N THR A 136 -21.31 -8.88 -7.62
CA THR A 136 -21.30 -10.08 -6.77
C THR A 136 -22.34 -9.99 -5.66
N ASP A 137 -22.53 -11.08 -4.91
CA ASP A 137 -23.40 -11.07 -3.72
C ASP A 137 -22.95 -10.05 -2.66
N ALA A 138 -21.63 -9.88 -2.49
CA ALA A 138 -21.07 -8.85 -1.62
C ALA A 138 -21.46 -7.44 -2.08
N ASP A 139 -21.52 -7.21 -3.40
CA ASP A 139 -21.93 -5.92 -3.97
C ASP A 139 -23.43 -5.66 -3.79
N ARG A 140 -24.26 -6.70 -3.97
CA ARG A 140 -25.69 -6.63 -3.65
C ARG A 140 -25.92 -6.22 -2.20
N ILE A 141 -25.23 -6.87 -1.26
CA ILE A 141 -25.35 -6.55 0.18
C ILE A 141 -24.87 -5.12 0.45
N MET A 142 -23.71 -4.71 -0.08
CA MET A 142 -23.23 -3.33 0.10
C MET A 142 -24.21 -2.31 -0.44
N LYS A 143 -24.80 -2.56 -1.60
CA LYS A 143 -25.79 -1.68 -2.22
C LYS A 143 -27.06 -1.58 -1.37
N GLU A 144 -27.60 -2.71 -0.92
CA GLU A 144 -28.77 -2.75 -0.02
C GLU A 144 -28.50 -1.98 1.29
N VAL A 145 -27.30 -2.13 1.88
CA VAL A 145 -26.90 -1.39 3.08
C VAL A 145 -26.81 0.11 2.80
N ALA A 146 -26.23 0.51 1.67
CA ALA A 146 -26.15 1.92 1.29
C ALA A 146 -27.53 2.54 1.04
N ASP A 147 -28.42 1.81 0.36
CA ASP A 147 -29.80 2.25 0.12
C ASP A 147 -30.57 2.41 1.46
N ASP A 148 -30.43 1.46 2.39
CA ASP A 148 -31.04 1.53 3.73
C ASP A 148 -30.49 2.69 4.58
N MET A 149 -29.27 3.13 4.30
CA MET A 149 -28.61 4.27 4.96
C MET A 149 -28.88 5.60 4.23
N GLY A 150 -29.58 5.59 3.09
CA GLY A 150 -29.87 6.77 2.30
C GLY A 150 -28.68 7.34 1.51
N VAL A 151 -27.63 6.53 1.32
CA VAL A 151 -26.37 6.88 0.60
C VAL A 151 -26.13 5.97 -0.62
N GLY A 152 -27.22 5.40 -1.15
CA GLY A 152 -27.19 4.44 -2.26
C GLY A 152 -26.57 4.99 -3.55
N ASP A 153 -26.64 6.30 -3.74
CA ASP A 153 -26.01 7.05 -4.82
C ASP A 153 -24.48 6.96 -4.78
N THR A 154 -23.88 6.83 -3.59
CA THR A 154 -22.41 6.72 -3.42
C THR A 154 -21.84 5.34 -3.78
N PHE A 155 -22.70 4.36 -4.08
CA PHE A 155 -22.27 3.01 -4.46
C PHE A 155 -21.61 3.02 -5.84
N VAL A 156 -20.37 2.57 -5.91
CA VAL A 156 -19.62 2.48 -7.17
C VAL A 156 -18.81 1.18 -7.27
N PRO A 157 -18.68 0.58 -8.46
CA PRO A 157 -17.71 -0.48 -8.70
C PRO A 157 -16.28 0.05 -8.57
N THR A 158 -15.35 -0.78 -8.09
CA THR A 158 -13.98 -0.35 -7.80
C THR A 158 -13.10 -0.25 -9.06
N PRO A 159 -12.20 0.75 -9.15
CA PRO A 159 -11.10 0.76 -10.11
C PRO A 159 -10.01 -0.21 -9.63
N VAL A 160 -9.70 -1.22 -10.46
CA VAL A 160 -8.80 -2.32 -10.11
C VAL A 160 -7.70 -2.57 -11.13
N GLY A 161 -6.50 -2.93 -10.64
CA GLY A 161 -5.36 -3.36 -11.46
C GLY A 161 -5.40 -4.86 -11.80
N VAL A 162 -6.43 -5.30 -12.51
CA VAL A 162 -6.68 -6.71 -12.84
C VAL A 162 -7.02 -6.87 -14.31
N PHE A 163 -6.39 -7.83 -14.97
CA PHE A 163 -6.74 -8.22 -16.34
C PHE A 163 -7.92 -9.19 -16.33
N PHE A 164 -9.07 -8.76 -16.84
CA PHE A 164 -10.25 -9.61 -17.01
C PHE A 164 -10.31 -10.27 -18.40
N GLY A 165 -9.77 -9.60 -19.41
CA GLY A 165 -9.68 -10.01 -20.81
C GLY A 165 -9.51 -8.79 -21.72
N PRO A 166 -9.38 -8.98 -23.04
CA PRO A 166 -9.20 -7.89 -24.00
C PRO A 166 -10.44 -7.00 -24.07
N ASP A 167 -10.23 -5.71 -24.35
CA ASP A 167 -11.29 -4.73 -24.63
C ASP A 167 -12.40 -4.64 -23.57
N GLY A 168 -12.10 -5.00 -22.32
CA GLY A 168 -13.04 -5.00 -21.21
C GLY A 168 -13.96 -6.23 -21.16
N GLU A 169 -13.84 -7.17 -22.10
CA GLU A 169 -14.59 -8.42 -22.09
C GLU A 169 -13.93 -9.46 -21.19
N LYS A 170 -14.72 -10.18 -20.39
CA LYS A 170 -14.19 -11.22 -19.50
C LYS A 170 -13.81 -12.47 -20.29
N ALA A 171 -12.55 -12.89 -20.17
CA ALA A 171 -12.01 -14.12 -20.77
C ALA A 171 -11.34 -14.99 -19.69
N PRO A 172 -12.11 -15.53 -18.72
CA PRO A 172 -11.57 -16.18 -17.53
C PRO A 172 -10.69 -17.38 -17.89
N GLY A 173 -9.46 -17.40 -17.38
CA GLY A 173 -8.50 -18.49 -17.58
C GLY A 173 -7.87 -18.56 -18.97
N GLN A 174 -8.23 -17.67 -19.89
CA GLN A 174 -7.61 -17.58 -21.21
C GLN A 174 -6.40 -16.65 -21.17
N THR A 175 -5.32 -17.06 -21.83
CA THR A 175 -4.04 -16.32 -21.87
C THR A 175 -3.92 -15.53 -23.16
N PHE A 176 -3.51 -14.28 -23.03
CA PHE A 176 -3.31 -13.32 -24.12
C PHE A 176 -1.89 -12.78 -24.05
N ALA A 177 -1.35 -12.47 -25.23
CA ALA A 177 -0.11 -11.70 -25.33
C ALA A 177 -0.26 -10.35 -24.59
N ASP A 178 0.87 -9.76 -24.22
CA ASP A 178 0.98 -8.53 -23.43
C ASP A 178 -0.09 -7.47 -23.80
N PRO A 179 -1.11 -7.27 -22.94
CA PRO A 179 -2.21 -6.37 -23.26
C PRO A 179 -1.91 -4.91 -22.91
N TYR A 180 -0.75 -4.61 -22.30
CA TYR A 180 -0.47 -3.29 -21.75
C TYR A 180 0.75 -2.61 -22.38
N PHE A 181 1.81 -3.36 -22.66
CA PHE A 181 3.14 -2.79 -22.93
C PHE A 181 3.65 -3.06 -24.35
N GLY A 182 2.75 -3.35 -25.30
CA GLY A 182 3.09 -3.45 -26.72
C GLY A 182 4.05 -4.59 -27.05
N GLY A 183 4.06 -5.65 -26.25
CA GLY A 183 4.96 -6.81 -26.39
C GLY A 183 6.23 -6.73 -25.54
N ALA A 184 6.47 -5.62 -24.83
CA ALA A 184 7.59 -5.49 -23.90
C ALA A 184 7.33 -6.20 -22.56
N GLY A 185 6.06 -6.39 -22.19
CA GLY A 185 5.65 -7.06 -20.97
C GLY A 185 5.38 -8.55 -21.15
N PRO A 186 5.10 -9.27 -20.05
CA PRO A 186 4.70 -10.66 -20.11
C PRO A 186 3.25 -10.82 -20.59
N GLU A 187 2.88 -12.04 -20.98
CA GLU A 187 1.49 -12.46 -21.18
C GLU A 187 0.61 -12.25 -19.93
N ARG A 188 -0.72 -12.22 -20.14
CA ARG A 188 -1.72 -12.14 -19.07
C ARG A 188 -2.81 -13.17 -19.28
N THR A 189 -3.32 -13.67 -18.17
CA THR A 189 -4.45 -14.61 -18.16
C THR A 189 -5.66 -13.94 -17.53
N GLY A 190 -6.82 -14.02 -18.17
CA GLY A 190 -8.04 -13.38 -17.68
C GLY A 190 -8.44 -13.87 -16.29
N CYS A 191 -8.83 -12.94 -15.43
CA CYS A 191 -9.21 -13.22 -14.05
C CYS A 191 -10.33 -14.26 -13.95
N ILE A 192 -10.14 -15.26 -13.10
CA ILE A 192 -11.15 -16.27 -12.78
C ILE A 192 -11.97 -15.92 -11.53
N GLU A 193 -11.78 -14.72 -10.98
CA GLU A 193 -12.63 -14.17 -9.90
C GLU A 193 -12.67 -15.03 -8.63
N CYS A 194 -11.50 -15.56 -8.22
CA CYS A 194 -11.37 -16.51 -7.12
C CYS A 194 -11.17 -15.89 -5.71
N GLY A 195 -11.22 -14.55 -5.57
CA GLY A 195 -11.02 -13.84 -4.30
C GLY A 195 -9.61 -13.93 -3.69
N ALA A 196 -8.65 -14.62 -4.33
CA ALA A 196 -7.33 -14.93 -3.75
C ALA A 196 -6.28 -13.80 -3.91
N CYS A 197 -6.69 -12.56 -4.21
CA CYS A 197 -5.76 -11.47 -4.52
C CYS A 197 -4.74 -11.23 -3.38
N MET A 198 -5.19 -11.31 -2.13
CA MET A 198 -4.38 -11.05 -0.93
C MET A 198 -3.51 -12.23 -0.47
N THR A 199 -3.75 -13.44 -0.98
CA THR A 199 -2.84 -14.59 -0.77
C THR A 199 -1.83 -14.77 -1.90
N GLY A 200 -1.90 -13.91 -2.92
CA GLY A 200 -1.09 -13.96 -4.14
C GLY A 200 -1.88 -14.55 -5.30
N CYS A 201 -1.93 -13.82 -6.42
CA CYS A 201 -2.62 -14.29 -7.61
C CYS A 201 -1.80 -15.39 -8.29
N ARG A 202 -2.36 -16.59 -8.36
CA ARG A 202 -1.72 -17.78 -8.95
C ARG A 202 -2.04 -18.01 -10.44
N TYR A 203 -2.72 -17.04 -11.05
CA TYR A 203 -3.38 -17.21 -12.34
C TYR A 203 -3.01 -16.12 -13.34
N GLY A 204 -1.94 -15.35 -13.17
CA GLY A 204 -1.52 -14.34 -14.15
C GLY A 204 -2.36 -13.05 -14.22
N ALA A 205 -3.59 -13.02 -13.70
CA ALA A 205 -4.53 -11.92 -13.89
C ALA A 205 -4.18 -10.61 -13.16
N LYS A 206 -3.56 -10.71 -11.99
CA LYS A 206 -3.20 -9.54 -11.17
C LYS A 206 -1.96 -8.86 -11.76
N ASN A 207 -2.06 -7.58 -12.12
CA ASN A 207 -0.98 -6.84 -12.77
C ASN A 207 0.06 -6.35 -11.73
N THR A 208 0.75 -7.30 -11.11
CA THR A 208 1.74 -7.07 -10.06
C THR A 208 3.00 -6.37 -10.59
N LEU A 209 3.81 -5.81 -9.68
CA LEU A 209 5.01 -5.05 -10.06
C LEU A 209 6.03 -5.87 -10.85
N VAL A 210 6.15 -7.17 -10.56
CA VAL A 210 7.00 -8.12 -11.30
C VAL A 210 6.53 -8.38 -12.73
N LYS A 211 5.31 -7.98 -13.08
CA LYS A 211 4.72 -8.11 -14.41
C LYS A 211 4.61 -6.78 -15.15
N ASN A 212 4.78 -5.65 -14.46
CA ASN A 212 4.81 -4.31 -15.05
C ASN A 212 6.14 -3.60 -14.74
N TYR A 213 6.15 -2.46 -14.06
CA TYR A 213 7.31 -1.63 -13.73
C TYR A 213 8.60 -2.40 -13.45
N LEU A 214 8.60 -3.33 -12.48
CA LEU A 214 9.82 -4.04 -12.11
C LEU A 214 10.25 -5.06 -13.17
N GLY A 215 9.29 -5.77 -13.76
CA GLY A 215 9.58 -6.70 -14.86
C GLY A 215 10.17 -5.99 -16.08
N LEU A 216 9.62 -4.82 -16.43
CA LEU A 216 10.11 -3.96 -17.50
C LEU A 216 11.49 -3.38 -17.17
N ALA A 217 11.71 -2.95 -15.92
CA ALA A 217 13.01 -2.47 -15.46
C ALA A 217 14.10 -3.55 -15.60
N GLU A 218 13.80 -4.78 -15.19
CA GLU A 218 14.72 -5.92 -15.35
C GLU A 218 14.98 -6.24 -16.83
N SER A 219 13.94 -6.19 -17.67
CA SER A 219 14.10 -6.41 -19.12
C SER A 219 15.00 -5.37 -19.79
N ALA A 220 15.09 -4.17 -19.20
CA ALA A 220 15.94 -3.06 -19.65
C ALA A 220 17.31 -3.01 -18.97
N GLY A 221 17.61 -3.93 -18.05
CA GLY A 221 18.94 -4.07 -17.44
C GLY A 221 19.05 -3.68 -15.96
N ALA A 222 17.96 -3.34 -15.27
CA ALA A 222 17.99 -3.18 -13.82
C ALA A 222 18.26 -4.54 -13.13
N GLU A 223 19.09 -4.54 -12.07
CA GLU A 223 19.44 -5.77 -11.35
C GLU A 223 18.73 -5.87 -10.00
N VAL A 224 17.89 -6.90 -9.81
CA VAL A 224 17.22 -7.17 -8.53
C VAL A 224 17.97 -8.22 -7.72
N HIS A 225 18.29 -7.91 -6.46
CA HIS A 225 18.93 -8.78 -5.48
C HIS A 225 17.92 -9.26 -4.44
N PRO A 226 17.20 -10.39 -4.67
CA PRO A 226 16.28 -10.94 -3.69
C PRO A 226 17.01 -11.50 -2.46
N LEU A 227 16.28 -11.71 -1.36
CA LEU A 227 16.81 -12.23 -0.09
C LEU A 227 18.01 -11.45 0.46
N THR A 228 18.04 -10.14 0.21
CA THR A 228 19.11 -9.22 0.59
C THR A 228 18.56 -8.14 1.51
N THR A 229 18.79 -8.30 2.82
CA THR A 229 18.34 -7.33 3.82
C THR A 229 19.41 -6.27 4.05
N VAL A 230 19.07 -5.02 3.76
CA VAL A 230 19.90 -3.87 4.16
C VAL A 230 19.91 -3.73 5.67
N THR A 231 21.09 -3.50 6.22
CA THR A 231 21.32 -3.36 7.66
C THR A 231 21.85 -1.99 8.05
N SER A 232 22.64 -1.35 7.21
CA SER A 232 23.07 0.04 7.39
C SER A 232 23.49 0.64 6.05
N PHE A 233 23.55 1.96 6.01
CA PHE A 233 24.18 2.70 4.93
C PHE A 233 24.72 4.02 5.47
N GLU A 234 25.75 4.53 4.81
CA GLU A 234 26.37 5.82 5.12
C GLU A 234 26.98 6.40 3.85
N GLN A 235 27.12 7.73 3.84
CA GLN A 235 27.78 8.42 2.74
C GLN A 235 29.26 8.58 3.07
N ARG A 236 30.12 8.13 2.15
CA ARG A 236 31.57 8.30 2.26
C ARG A 236 31.95 9.75 2.00
N SER A 237 33.19 10.12 2.36
CA SER A 237 33.72 11.47 2.16
C SER A 237 33.82 11.88 0.68
N ASP A 238 33.85 10.92 -0.25
CA ASP A 238 33.81 11.16 -1.70
C ASP A 238 32.38 11.27 -2.27
N GLY A 239 31.37 11.26 -1.40
CA GLY A 239 29.95 11.40 -1.78
C GLY A 239 29.26 10.09 -2.17
N VAL A 240 30.00 8.97 -2.30
CA VAL A 240 29.45 7.66 -2.65
C VAL A 240 28.76 7.03 -1.45
N TRP A 241 27.58 6.45 -1.65
CA TRP A 241 26.88 5.67 -0.64
C TRP A 241 27.47 4.28 -0.51
N GLU A 242 27.70 3.85 0.72
CA GLU A 242 28.03 2.47 1.06
C GLU A 242 26.85 1.81 1.76
N VAL A 243 26.35 0.69 1.22
CA VAL A 243 25.16 -0.01 1.72
C VAL A 243 25.53 -1.43 2.16
N GLN A 244 25.39 -1.68 3.46
CA GLN A 244 25.72 -2.92 4.13
C GLN A 244 24.52 -3.86 4.18
N THR A 245 24.69 -5.07 3.65
CA THR A 245 23.62 -6.06 3.51
C THR A 245 23.97 -7.39 4.15
N VAL A 246 22.95 -8.19 4.46
CA VAL A 246 23.07 -9.59 4.84
C VAL A 246 22.03 -10.43 4.12
N ARG A 247 22.30 -11.72 3.92
CA ARG A 247 21.28 -12.65 3.43
C ARG A 247 20.14 -12.75 4.43
N THR A 248 18.91 -12.56 3.95
CA THR A 248 17.71 -12.60 4.77
C THR A 248 17.52 -13.95 5.47
N GLY A 249 17.10 -13.91 6.74
CA GLY A 249 16.80 -15.09 7.55
C GLY A 249 18.02 -15.85 8.11
N SER A 250 19.24 -15.53 7.67
CA SER A 250 20.44 -16.28 8.11
C SER A 250 20.93 -15.84 9.49
N LYS A 251 20.95 -16.78 10.46
CA LYS A 251 21.56 -16.59 11.79
C LYS A 251 23.03 -17.04 11.85
N VAL A 252 23.44 -17.99 11.01
CA VAL A 252 24.76 -18.66 11.07
C VAL A 252 25.68 -18.28 9.91
N ARG A 253 25.14 -18.00 8.71
CA ARG A 253 25.91 -17.63 7.51
C ARG A 253 25.37 -16.32 6.92
N ARG A 254 25.56 -15.21 7.64
CA ARG A 254 24.99 -13.90 7.28
C ARG A 254 25.43 -13.38 5.91
N LYS A 255 26.56 -13.88 5.38
CA LYS A 255 27.16 -13.49 4.09
C LYS A 255 27.09 -11.97 3.89
N PRO A 256 27.76 -11.19 4.77
CA PRO A 256 27.74 -9.73 4.66
C PRO A 256 28.28 -9.33 3.28
N ARG A 257 27.62 -8.35 2.67
CA ARG A 257 28.02 -7.80 1.37
C ARG A 257 27.80 -6.30 1.37
N THR A 258 28.75 -5.58 0.82
CA THR A 258 28.69 -4.13 0.62
C THR A 258 28.34 -3.84 -0.82
N PHE A 259 27.42 -2.90 -1.04
CA PHE A 259 27.15 -2.31 -2.35
C PHE A 259 27.45 -0.82 -2.30
N THR A 260 27.82 -0.26 -3.44
CA THR A 260 28.17 1.16 -3.60
C THR A 260 27.35 1.83 -4.69
N ALA A 261 26.94 3.09 -4.46
CA ALA A 261 26.19 3.86 -5.45
C ALA A 261 26.36 5.39 -5.31
N ASN A 262 26.15 6.13 -6.41
CA ASN A 262 26.16 7.60 -6.37
C ASN A 262 24.89 8.15 -5.73
N HIS A 263 23.74 7.50 -5.98
CA HIS A 263 22.46 7.85 -5.39
C HIS A 263 21.85 6.64 -4.68
N LEU A 264 21.14 6.91 -3.58
CA LEU A 264 20.45 5.91 -2.79
C LEU A 264 18.96 6.26 -2.69
N ILE A 265 18.08 5.34 -3.04
CA ILE A 265 16.63 5.51 -2.95
C ILE A 265 16.08 4.54 -1.89
N LEU A 266 15.34 5.07 -0.92
CA LEU A 266 14.61 4.29 0.07
C LEU A 266 13.18 4.05 -0.41
N ALA A 267 12.86 2.78 -0.63
CA ALA A 267 11.55 2.27 -1.02
C ALA A 267 11.19 0.98 -0.26
N ALA A 268 11.61 0.89 1.01
CA ALA A 268 11.52 -0.31 1.84
C ALA A 268 10.13 -0.53 2.46
N GLY A 269 9.13 0.24 2.00
CA GLY A 269 7.82 0.38 2.61
C GLY A 269 7.91 1.29 3.84
N THR A 270 6.81 1.98 4.16
CA THR A 270 6.76 3.02 5.21
C THR A 270 7.47 2.62 6.50
N TYR A 271 7.14 1.44 7.05
CA TYR A 271 7.77 0.91 8.26
C TYR A 271 9.28 0.64 8.07
N GLY A 272 9.66 0.03 6.94
CA GLY A 272 11.05 -0.34 6.64
C GLY A 272 11.94 0.88 6.46
N THR A 273 11.46 1.87 5.70
CA THR A 273 12.15 3.12 5.42
C THR A 273 12.37 3.93 6.69
N GLN A 274 11.32 4.17 7.48
CA GLN A 274 11.46 4.86 8.76
C GLN A 274 12.41 4.13 9.72
N LYS A 275 12.30 2.79 9.83
CA LYS A 275 13.19 1.99 10.67
C LYS A 275 14.66 2.13 10.27
N LEU A 276 14.95 2.19 8.97
CA LEU A 276 16.31 2.38 8.46
C LEU A 276 16.81 3.80 8.76
N LEU A 277 16.03 4.83 8.45
CA LEU A 277 16.38 6.23 8.73
C LEU A 277 16.65 6.48 10.20
N PHE A 278 15.76 6.02 11.08
CA PHE A 278 15.94 6.11 12.52
C PHE A 278 17.22 5.42 12.99
N LYS A 279 17.49 4.22 12.47
CA LYS A 279 18.71 3.48 12.81
C LYS A 279 19.95 4.26 12.37
N MET A 280 19.94 4.87 11.18
CA MET A 280 21.10 5.61 10.68
C MET A 280 21.33 6.90 11.47
N ARG A 281 20.27 7.63 11.81
CA ARG A 281 20.35 8.79 12.73
C ARG A 281 20.93 8.39 14.09
N ASP A 282 20.32 7.39 14.71
CA ASP A 282 20.65 6.99 16.08
C ASP A 282 22.05 6.35 16.24
N THR A 283 22.63 5.90 15.13
CA THR A 283 24.01 5.37 15.08
C THR A 283 25.02 6.39 14.57
N GLY A 284 24.61 7.65 14.36
CA GLY A 284 25.49 8.74 13.91
C GLY A 284 25.89 8.69 12.44
N ARG A 285 25.29 7.82 11.63
CA ARG A 285 25.57 7.70 10.18
C ARG A 285 24.84 8.75 9.35
N LEU A 286 23.68 9.19 9.83
CA LEU A 286 22.94 10.31 9.25
C LEU A 286 22.57 11.33 10.34
N PRO A 287 23.55 12.03 10.94
CA PRO A 287 23.32 12.90 12.11
C PRO A 287 22.52 14.17 11.76
N LYS A 288 22.53 14.61 10.50
CA LYS A 288 21.81 15.79 10.00
C LYS A 288 20.38 15.51 9.49
N LEU A 289 19.80 14.34 9.80
CA LEU A 289 18.41 14.08 9.42
C LEU A 289 17.49 15.06 10.14
N SER A 290 16.47 15.54 9.44
CA SER A 290 15.44 16.39 10.02
C SER A 290 14.83 15.76 11.28
N ASP A 291 14.59 16.60 12.30
CA ASP A 291 13.88 16.22 13.52
C ASP A 291 12.39 15.90 13.28
N ARG A 292 11.88 16.15 12.07
CA ARG A 292 10.54 15.76 11.62
C ARG A 292 10.40 14.27 11.34
N LEU A 293 11.50 13.50 11.33
CA LEU A 293 11.47 12.05 11.10
C LEU A 293 10.52 11.33 12.07
N GLY A 294 9.53 10.65 11.50
CA GLY A 294 8.50 9.88 12.19
C GLY A 294 7.23 10.66 12.55
N LEU A 295 7.25 11.99 12.43
CA LEU A 295 6.04 12.81 12.56
C LEU A 295 5.11 12.60 11.37
N LEU A 296 3.82 12.85 11.56
CA LEU A 296 2.80 12.70 10.52
C LEU A 296 2.79 11.30 9.89
N THR A 297 3.10 10.28 10.70
CA THR A 297 2.88 8.90 10.30
C THR A 297 1.39 8.60 10.44
N ARG A 298 0.75 8.00 9.45
CA ARG A 298 -0.70 7.79 9.39
C ARG A 298 -1.04 6.33 9.17
N THR A 299 -2.25 5.96 9.55
CA THR A 299 -2.81 4.61 9.41
C THR A 299 -3.99 4.59 8.44
N ASN A 300 -4.08 5.60 7.56
CA ASN A 300 -5.22 5.88 6.69
C ASN A 300 -6.57 6.00 7.44
N SER A 301 -6.50 6.34 8.74
CA SER A 301 -7.62 6.28 9.69
C SER A 301 -8.47 5.01 9.52
N GLU A 302 -7.80 3.86 9.45
CA GLU A 302 -8.42 2.63 9.01
C GLU A 302 -8.94 1.76 10.15
N SER A 303 -10.09 1.11 9.91
CA SER A 303 -10.55 -0.05 10.67
C SER A 303 -10.87 -1.21 9.73
N ILE A 304 -10.49 -2.42 10.13
CA ILE A 304 -10.77 -3.66 9.40
C ILE A 304 -11.66 -4.52 10.27
N VAL A 305 -12.96 -4.48 9.97
CA VAL A 305 -14.01 -5.21 10.69
C VAL A 305 -14.69 -6.18 9.73
N GLY A 306 -15.65 -6.99 10.18
CA GLY A 306 -16.34 -7.88 9.25
C GLY A 306 -17.55 -8.58 9.84
N ALA A 307 -18.47 -8.97 8.97
CA ALA A 307 -19.68 -9.69 9.34
C ALA A 307 -19.59 -11.14 8.86
N GLY A 308 -19.93 -12.10 9.73
CA GLY A 308 -19.86 -13.52 9.44
C GLY A 308 -21.17 -14.27 9.66
N ARG A 309 -21.61 -15.05 8.68
CA ARG A 309 -22.70 -16.04 8.85
C ARG A 309 -22.27 -17.18 9.76
N LEU A 310 -23.24 -17.86 10.38
CA LEU A 310 -22.99 -19.04 11.20
C LEU A 310 -22.44 -20.22 10.37
N GLU A 311 -22.92 -20.38 9.13
CA GLU A 311 -22.57 -21.47 8.22
C GLU A 311 -22.37 -20.92 6.81
N ALA A 312 -21.38 -21.47 6.08
CA ALA A 312 -21.24 -21.23 4.65
C ALA A 312 -22.22 -22.14 3.91
N ARG A 313 -23.17 -21.52 3.20
CA ARG A 313 -24.25 -22.14 2.46
C ARG A 313 -24.21 -21.67 1.01
N ASP A 314 -24.78 -22.45 0.10
CA ASP A 314 -24.68 -22.19 -1.34
C ASP A 314 -25.66 -21.09 -1.83
N ASP A 315 -26.49 -20.53 -0.94
CA ASP A 315 -27.40 -19.42 -1.22
C ASP A 315 -26.71 -18.04 -1.22
N LEU A 316 -25.45 -17.96 -0.76
CA LEU A 316 -24.67 -16.74 -0.71
C LEU A 316 -23.19 -17.03 -0.97
N ASP A 317 -22.63 -16.51 -2.06
CA ASP A 317 -21.19 -16.65 -2.36
C ASP A 317 -20.41 -15.37 -2.03
N LEU A 318 -19.80 -15.35 -0.85
CA LEU A 318 -18.91 -14.26 -0.41
C LEU A 318 -17.46 -14.38 -0.94
N THR A 319 -17.16 -15.40 -1.75
CA THR A 319 -15.80 -15.68 -2.27
C THR A 319 -15.62 -15.32 -3.73
N HIS A 320 -16.70 -15.23 -4.50
CA HIS A 320 -16.67 -14.86 -5.92
C HIS A 320 -16.29 -13.39 -6.11
N GLY A 321 -15.46 -13.10 -7.11
CA GLY A 321 -15.00 -11.76 -7.47
C GLY A 321 -13.49 -11.56 -7.26
N VAL A 322 -13.03 -10.36 -7.55
CA VAL A 322 -11.73 -9.87 -7.04
C VAL A 322 -11.85 -9.60 -5.53
N ALA A 323 -10.73 -9.29 -4.85
CA ALA A 323 -10.76 -9.12 -3.40
C ALA A 323 -11.70 -7.99 -2.94
N ILE A 324 -11.78 -6.90 -3.70
CA ILE A 324 -12.66 -5.74 -3.46
C ILE A 324 -13.32 -5.34 -4.77
N THR A 325 -14.66 -5.37 -4.82
CA THR A 325 -15.46 -5.23 -6.06
C THR A 325 -16.25 -3.93 -6.18
N SER A 326 -16.59 -3.31 -5.05
CA SER A 326 -17.32 -2.04 -4.99
C SER A 326 -16.90 -1.21 -3.79
N SER A 327 -17.51 -0.04 -3.61
CA SER A 327 -17.36 0.77 -2.41
C SER A 327 -18.57 1.67 -2.21
N ILE A 328 -18.72 2.21 -0.99
CA ILE A 328 -19.73 3.23 -0.63
C ILE A 328 -19.09 4.33 0.22
N HIS A 329 -19.75 5.48 0.32
CA HIS A 329 -19.36 6.57 1.23
C HIS A 329 -20.50 6.85 2.22
N PRO A 330 -20.51 6.21 3.41
CA PRO A 330 -21.56 6.44 4.42
C PRO A 330 -21.60 7.87 4.94
N THR A 331 -20.46 8.55 4.90
CA THR A 331 -20.29 9.98 5.19
C THR A 331 -19.29 10.56 4.21
N SER A 332 -19.18 11.89 4.13
CA SER A 332 -18.26 12.57 3.20
C SER A 332 -16.77 12.23 3.41
N ASP A 333 -16.43 11.78 4.63
CA ASP A 333 -15.08 11.49 5.12
C ASP A 333 -14.83 9.99 5.35
N THR A 334 -15.82 9.11 5.17
CA THR A 334 -15.70 7.66 5.39
C THR A 334 -15.91 6.89 4.10
N HIS A 335 -14.98 6.01 3.77
CA HIS A 335 -15.02 5.13 2.60
C HIS A 335 -15.04 3.67 3.08
N VAL A 336 -16.01 2.87 2.58
CA VAL A 336 -16.16 1.46 2.97
C VAL A 336 -16.14 0.55 1.76
N GLU A 337 -15.31 -0.48 1.85
CA GLU A 337 -15.07 -1.46 0.79
C GLU A 337 -15.32 -2.90 1.29
N PRO A 338 -16.10 -3.73 0.56
CA PRO A 338 -16.26 -5.14 0.86
C PRO A 338 -15.01 -5.91 0.42
N CYS A 339 -14.31 -6.50 1.38
CA CYS A 339 -13.08 -7.24 1.15
C CYS A 339 -13.27 -8.75 1.42
N ARG A 340 -12.58 -9.60 0.64
CA ARG A 340 -12.65 -11.06 0.79
C ARG A 340 -11.31 -11.76 0.61
N TYR A 341 -11.23 -12.96 1.17
CA TYR A 341 -10.15 -13.91 0.92
C TYR A 341 -10.67 -15.07 0.07
N GLY A 342 -9.80 -15.65 -0.76
CA GLY A 342 -10.16 -16.81 -1.57
C GLY A 342 -10.47 -18.06 -0.74
N LYS A 343 -11.34 -18.91 -1.27
CA LYS A 343 -11.86 -20.13 -0.61
C LYS A 343 -10.76 -20.94 0.09
N GLY A 344 -11.00 -21.25 1.37
CA GLY A 344 -10.08 -22.03 2.22
C GLY A 344 -8.97 -21.21 2.89
N SER A 345 -8.84 -19.91 2.60
CA SER A 345 -7.85 -19.02 3.22
C SER A 345 -8.35 -18.46 4.55
N ASN A 346 -8.40 -19.31 5.57
CA ASN A 346 -9.07 -18.97 6.83
C ASN A 346 -8.14 -18.56 7.99
N ALA A 347 -6.82 -18.60 7.83
CA ALA A 347 -5.90 -18.31 8.93
C ALA A 347 -6.04 -16.86 9.46
N MET A 348 -6.43 -15.92 8.60
CA MET A 348 -6.68 -14.52 8.99
C MET A 348 -7.92 -14.37 9.89
N GLY A 349 -8.87 -15.31 9.85
CA GLY A 349 -10.00 -15.35 10.77
C GLY A 349 -9.60 -15.52 12.24
N LEU A 350 -8.37 -15.96 12.53
CA LEU A 350 -7.83 -16.00 13.89
C LEU A 350 -7.65 -14.61 14.51
N LEU A 351 -7.63 -13.55 13.69
CA LEU A 351 -7.57 -12.17 14.17
C LEU A 351 -8.95 -11.61 14.58
N GLN A 352 -10.04 -12.28 14.18
CA GLN A 352 -11.40 -11.83 14.40
C GLN A 352 -11.86 -12.05 15.84
N THR A 353 -12.65 -11.11 16.35
CA THR A 353 -13.41 -11.21 17.60
C THR A 353 -14.80 -10.58 17.43
N LEU A 354 -15.61 -10.53 18.48
CA LEU A 354 -16.89 -9.82 18.44
C LEU A 354 -16.67 -8.31 18.27
N MET A 355 -17.57 -7.66 17.53
CA MET A 355 -17.53 -6.21 17.41
C MET A 355 -17.78 -5.55 18.76
N THR A 356 -17.03 -4.49 19.04
CA THR A 356 -17.17 -3.63 20.21
C THR A 356 -17.09 -2.17 19.77
N ASP A 357 -17.85 -1.30 20.43
CA ASP A 357 -17.73 0.14 20.22
C ASP A 357 -16.68 0.73 21.16
N GLY A 358 -16.10 1.87 20.80
CA GLY A 358 -15.27 2.64 21.73
C GLY A 358 -16.08 3.65 22.52
N ASP A 359 -15.37 4.42 23.32
CA ASP A 359 -15.94 5.54 24.07
C ASP A 359 -16.31 6.68 23.10
N GLY A 360 -17.30 7.50 23.47
CA GLY A 360 -17.69 8.69 22.72
C GLY A 360 -19.21 8.84 22.54
N PRO A 361 -19.66 9.95 21.93
CA PRO A 361 -21.09 10.29 21.80
C PRO A 361 -21.92 9.23 21.06
N GLU A 362 -21.32 8.58 20.07
CA GLU A 362 -21.93 7.51 19.27
C GLU A 362 -21.59 6.11 19.81
N GLY A 363 -20.76 6.05 20.87
CA GLY A 363 -20.20 4.83 21.44
C GLY A 363 -20.82 4.47 22.79
N THR A 364 -19.99 3.96 23.71
CA THR A 364 -20.44 3.55 25.03
C THR A 364 -19.36 3.74 26.09
N ASP A 365 -19.76 4.10 27.31
CA ASP A 365 -18.85 4.15 28.48
C ASP A 365 -18.50 2.75 29.03
N VAL A 366 -19.07 1.69 28.44
CA VAL A 366 -18.78 0.33 28.86
C VAL A 366 -17.43 -0.09 28.28
N PRO A 367 -16.45 -0.50 29.12
CA PRO A 367 -15.16 -0.95 28.62
C PRO A 367 -15.29 -2.11 27.62
N ARG A 368 -14.53 -2.08 26.52
CA ARG A 368 -14.61 -3.07 25.43
C ARG A 368 -14.51 -4.53 25.86
N TRP A 369 -13.64 -4.83 26.83
CA TRP A 369 -13.54 -6.19 27.38
C TRP A 369 -14.85 -6.64 28.06
N LYS A 370 -15.57 -5.72 28.70
CA LYS A 370 -16.87 -5.98 29.33
C LYS A 370 -17.96 -6.13 28.27
N GLN A 371 -17.95 -5.30 27.22
CA GLN A 371 -18.82 -5.46 26.05
C GLN A 371 -18.64 -6.86 25.44
N LEU A 372 -17.39 -7.30 25.25
CA LEU A 372 -17.09 -8.65 24.73
C LEU A 372 -17.74 -9.74 25.58
N PHE A 373 -17.60 -9.68 26.92
CA PHE A 373 -18.25 -10.66 27.80
C PHE A 373 -19.77 -10.59 27.77
N GLN A 374 -20.34 -9.39 27.71
CA GLN A 374 -21.79 -9.19 27.66
C GLN A 374 -22.37 -9.71 26.35
N ASN A 375 -21.76 -9.36 25.21
CA ASN A 375 -22.15 -9.83 23.88
C ASN A 375 -21.98 -11.35 23.77
N ALA A 376 -20.88 -11.89 24.31
CA ALA A 376 -20.64 -13.32 24.37
C ALA A 376 -21.64 -14.08 25.25
N ALA A 377 -22.11 -13.47 26.34
CA ALA A 377 -23.12 -14.06 27.22
C ALA A 377 -24.53 -13.97 26.62
N ALA A 378 -24.83 -12.93 25.86
CA ALA A 378 -26.10 -12.73 25.18
C ALA A 378 -26.30 -13.71 24.01
N ASP A 379 -25.22 -13.98 23.25
CA ASP A 379 -25.22 -15.01 22.20
C ASP A 379 -23.96 -15.90 22.25
N PRO A 380 -23.91 -16.88 23.18
CA PRO A 380 -22.76 -17.78 23.30
C PRO A 380 -22.54 -18.64 22.05
N ARG A 381 -23.63 -19.01 21.36
CA ARG A 381 -23.57 -19.89 20.18
C ARG A 381 -23.04 -19.14 18.97
N GLY A 382 -23.54 -17.93 18.70
CA GLY A 382 -23.01 -17.08 17.63
C GLY A 382 -21.57 -16.67 17.89
N THR A 383 -21.20 -16.39 19.14
CA THR A 383 -19.81 -16.07 19.53
C THR A 383 -18.83 -17.20 19.27
N LEU A 384 -19.09 -18.40 19.80
CA LEU A 384 -18.24 -19.57 19.58
C LEU A 384 -18.10 -19.90 18.08
N ARG A 385 -19.16 -19.65 17.30
CA ARG A 385 -19.15 -19.87 15.85
C ARG A 385 -18.44 -18.75 15.09
N LEU A 386 -18.55 -17.48 15.47
CA LEU A 386 -17.77 -16.39 14.88
C LEU A 386 -16.27 -16.66 15.01
N LEU A 387 -15.83 -17.08 16.20
CA LEU A 387 -14.43 -17.40 16.50
C LEU A 387 -13.92 -18.69 15.85
N ASN A 388 -14.79 -19.49 15.21
CA ASN A 388 -14.39 -20.71 14.52
C ASN A 388 -13.78 -20.38 13.14
N PRO A 389 -12.48 -20.60 12.90
CA PRO A 389 -11.88 -20.26 11.62
C PRO A 389 -12.27 -21.24 10.49
N ARG A 390 -13.03 -22.31 10.75
CA ARG A 390 -13.44 -23.23 9.69
C ARG A 390 -14.33 -22.53 8.66
N ARG A 391 -13.95 -22.62 7.38
CA ARG A 391 -14.63 -21.97 6.23
C ARG A 391 -14.89 -20.47 6.44
N TRP A 392 -14.05 -19.79 7.22
CA TRP A 392 -14.20 -18.36 7.52
C TRP A 392 -14.28 -17.49 6.25
N SER A 393 -13.38 -17.70 5.28
CA SER A 393 -13.39 -16.98 4.01
C SER A 393 -14.70 -17.14 3.21
N GLU A 394 -15.42 -18.23 3.43
CA GLU A 394 -16.65 -18.57 2.68
C GLU A 394 -17.92 -18.03 3.34
N ARG A 395 -17.83 -17.52 4.57
CA ARG A 395 -18.99 -17.05 5.34
C ARG A 395 -18.83 -15.64 5.89
N THR A 396 -17.69 -15.00 5.66
CA THR A 396 -17.35 -13.69 6.22
C THR A 396 -17.13 -12.68 5.11
N MET A 397 -17.78 -11.54 5.24
CA MET A 397 -17.55 -10.34 4.44
C MET A 397 -16.80 -9.33 5.31
N ILE A 398 -15.60 -8.95 4.90
CA ILE A 398 -14.79 -7.97 5.61
C ILE A 398 -15.23 -6.58 5.14
N ALA A 399 -15.40 -5.64 6.05
CA ALA A 399 -15.56 -4.23 5.73
C ALA A 399 -14.23 -3.52 6.03
N LEU A 400 -13.58 -3.07 4.96
CA LEU A 400 -12.41 -2.21 5.03
C LEU A 400 -12.92 -0.77 5.09
N VAL A 401 -12.67 -0.09 6.21
CA VAL A 401 -13.17 1.25 6.49
C VAL A 401 -11.99 2.20 6.56
N MET A 402 -12.01 3.27 5.77
CA MET A 402 -10.96 4.29 5.73
C MET A 402 -11.58 5.67 5.93
N GLN A 403 -10.82 6.60 6.52
CA GLN A 403 -11.25 8.00 6.61
C GLN A 403 -10.13 8.97 6.19
N ASN A 404 -10.52 10.13 5.67
CA ASN A 404 -9.59 11.21 5.32
C ASN A 404 -9.40 12.26 6.43
N LEU A 405 -9.62 11.87 7.69
CA LEU A 405 -9.44 12.74 8.86
C LEU A 405 -7.96 13.14 9.06
N ASP A 406 -7.72 14.35 9.55
CA ASP A 406 -6.39 14.79 9.95
C ASP A 406 -6.00 14.21 11.31
N ASN A 407 -5.54 12.96 11.29
CA ASN A 407 -4.95 12.28 12.43
C ASN A 407 -3.61 11.65 12.06
N SER A 408 -2.74 11.54 13.06
CA SER A 408 -1.43 10.92 12.89
C SER A 408 -0.92 10.31 14.18
N ILE A 409 -0.01 9.36 14.03
CA ILE A 409 0.92 8.92 15.07
C ILE A 409 2.30 9.56 14.84
N THR A 410 3.05 9.65 15.92
CA THR A 410 4.50 9.87 15.86
C THR A 410 5.20 8.54 16.10
N THR A 411 5.99 8.10 15.13
CA THR A 411 6.94 7.02 15.34
C THR A 411 8.24 7.57 15.91
N PHE A 412 8.91 6.76 16.73
CA PHE A 412 10.19 7.11 17.31
C PHE A 412 10.93 5.86 17.73
N THR A 413 12.19 6.00 18.10
CA THR A 413 12.97 4.90 18.68
C THR A 413 13.07 5.02 20.19
N ARG A 414 12.88 3.91 20.89
CA ARG A 414 13.22 3.81 22.33
C ARG A 414 14.25 2.72 22.59
N LYS A 415 15.05 2.90 23.62
CA LYS A 415 15.92 1.84 24.17
C LYS A 415 15.09 0.94 25.08
N THR A 416 15.17 -0.36 24.86
CA THR A 416 14.66 -1.37 25.81
C THR A 416 15.54 -1.43 27.05
N LYS A 417 15.08 -2.12 28.12
CA LYS A 417 15.89 -2.36 29.33
C LYS A 417 17.24 -3.05 29.03
N LEU A 418 17.35 -3.75 27.91
CA LEU A 418 18.57 -4.42 27.43
C LEU A 418 19.43 -3.54 26.49
N GLY A 419 19.16 -2.24 26.40
CA GLY A 419 19.88 -1.30 25.52
C GLY A 419 19.57 -1.42 24.03
N ILE A 420 18.78 -2.41 23.60
CA ILE A 420 18.37 -2.59 22.20
C ILE A 420 17.39 -1.48 21.83
N ARG A 421 17.71 -0.70 20.79
CA ARG A 421 16.77 0.28 20.20
C ARG A 421 15.70 -0.42 19.37
N ARG A 422 14.45 -0.02 19.53
CA ARG A 422 13.29 -0.49 18.74
C ARG A 422 12.44 0.70 18.32
N LEU A 423 11.83 0.57 17.13
CA LEU A 423 10.79 1.48 16.67
C LEU A 423 9.54 1.30 17.55
N ASP A 424 8.91 2.41 17.90
CA ASP A 424 7.69 2.49 18.68
C ASP A 424 6.80 3.62 18.14
N SER A 425 5.58 3.74 18.67
CA SER A 425 4.59 4.75 18.30
C SER A 425 4.00 5.44 19.52
N LYS A 426 3.51 6.66 19.33
CA LYS A 426 2.65 7.41 20.25
C LYS A 426 1.67 8.26 19.44
N GLN A 427 0.65 8.81 20.09
CA GLN A 427 -0.24 9.81 19.47
C GLN A 427 0.59 10.96 18.86
N GLY A 428 0.22 11.38 17.65
CA GLY A 428 0.85 12.44 16.89
C GLY A 428 0.03 13.72 16.87
N HIS A 429 0.14 14.45 15.76
CA HIS A 429 -0.63 15.67 15.48
C HIS A 429 -2.07 15.33 15.08
N GLY A 430 -2.96 16.31 15.26
CA GLY A 430 -4.38 16.19 14.91
C GLY A 430 -5.18 15.42 15.96
N GLU A 431 -6.35 14.95 15.55
CA GLU A 431 -7.24 14.17 16.40
C GLU A 431 -6.58 12.83 16.80
N PRO A 432 -6.96 12.25 17.96
CA PRO A 432 -6.61 10.88 18.27
C PRO A 432 -6.94 9.95 17.11
N ASN A 433 -6.00 9.08 16.74
CA ASN A 433 -6.33 8.05 15.75
C ASN A 433 -7.54 7.26 16.25
N PRO A 434 -8.60 7.11 15.44
CA PRO A 434 -9.81 6.43 15.86
C PRO A 434 -9.46 5.01 16.31
N SER A 435 -9.83 4.65 17.53
CA SER A 435 -9.75 3.26 18.00
C SER A 435 -10.93 2.42 17.48
N TRP A 436 -11.90 3.07 16.86
CA TRP A 436 -13.03 2.53 16.10
C TRP A 436 -13.66 3.65 15.27
N ILE A 437 -14.49 3.27 14.29
CA ILE A 437 -15.16 4.20 13.39
C ILE A 437 -16.68 3.91 13.47
N PRO A 438 -17.51 4.79 14.05
CA PRO A 438 -18.94 4.54 14.26
C PRO A 438 -19.68 4.16 12.97
N ALA A 439 -19.49 4.95 11.91
CA ALA A 439 -20.08 4.67 10.60
C ALA A 439 -19.66 3.30 10.04
N GLY A 440 -18.40 2.90 10.25
CA GLY A 440 -17.88 1.59 9.84
C GLY A 440 -18.51 0.42 10.62
N ASN A 441 -18.68 0.59 11.93
CA ASN A 441 -19.36 -0.40 12.77
C ASN A 441 -20.84 -0.53 12.38
N GLU A 442 -21.51 0.59 12.13
CA GLU A 442 -22.92 0.60 11.69
C GLU A 442 -23.10 -0.11 10.34
N VAL A 443 -22.26 0.20 9.34
CA VAL A 443 -22.26 -0.53 8.06
C VAL A 443 -22.07 -2.02 8.29
N THR A 444 -21.13 -2.42 9.15
CA THR A 444 -20.83 -3.82 9.41
C THR A 444 -21.98 -4.55 10.13
N ARG A 445 -22.69 -3.89 11.04
CA ARG A 445 -23.91 -4.43 11.66
C ARG A 445 -25.00 -4.64 10.63
N ARG A 446 -25.23 -3.68 9.75
CA ARG A 446 -26.21 -3.82 8.67
C ARG A 446 -25.85 -4.94 7.70
N ILE A 447 -24.57 -5.09 7.36
CA ILE A 447 -24.10 -6.26 6.60
C ILE A 447 -24.44 -7.55 7.36
N ALA A 448 -24.17 -7.62 8.66
CA ALA A 448 -24.49 -8.77 9.49
C ALA A 448 -25.99 -9.10 9.46
N ASP A 449 -26.86 -8.10 9.56
CA ASP A 449 -28.32 -8.27 9.47
C ASP A 449 -28.75 -8.82 8.10
N LYS A 450 -28.20 -8.28 7.00
CA LYS A 450 -28.49 -8.74 5.63
C LYS A 450 -28.04 -10.18 5.37
N ILE A 451 -27.02 -10.64 6.09
CA ILE A 451 -26.50 -11.99 5.93
C ILE A 451 -26.99 -12.96 7.02
N ASP A 452 -27.87 -12.58 7.95
CA ASP A 452 -28.21 -13.44 9.11
C ASP A 452 -26.92 -13.91 9.85
N GLY A 453 -26.04 -12.94 10.10
CA GLY A 453 -24.71 -13.13 10.64
C GLY A 453 -24.45 -12.30 11.89
N VAL A 454 -23.19 -12.32 12.32
CA VAL A 454 -22.71 -11.60 13.50
C VAL A 454 -21.61 -10.63 13.08
N ALA A 455 -21.74 -9.37 13.52
CA ALA A 455 -20.69 -8.36 13.33
C ALA A 455 -19.48 -8.66 14.24
N GLY A 456 -18.30 -8.63 13.64
CA GLY A 456 -17.02 -8.91 14.26
C GLY A 456 -16.03 -7.76 14.09
N GLY A 457 -15.18 -7.61 15.10
CA GLY A 457 -14.00 -6.73 15.07
C GLY A 457 -12.71 -7.55 15.10
N THR A 458 -11.63 -6.93 15.55
CA THR A 458 -10.32 -7.59 15.72
C THR A 458 -9.87 -7.60 17.17
N TRP A 459 -9.05 -8.59 17.56
CA TRP A 459 -8.51 -8.67 18.93
C TRP A 459 -7.73 -7.42 19.36
N GLY A 460 -7.12 -6.69 18.42
CA GLY A 460 -6.39 -5.46 18.70
C GLY A 460 -7.30 -4.33 19.19
N GLU A 461 -8.54 -4.26 18.71
CA GLU A 461 -9.50 -3.21 19.09
C GLU A 461 -9.85 -3.25 20.57
N LEU A 462 -9.86 -4.43 21.21
CA LEU A 462 -10.05 -4.54 22.67
C LEU A 462 -9.01 -3.78 23.49
N PHE A 463 -7.86 -3.50 22.89
CA PHE A 463 -6.73 -2.78 23.51
C PHE A 463 -6.47 -1.41 22.85
N ASN A 464 -7.40 -0.91 22.03
CA ASN A 464 -7.24 0.32 21.24
C ASN A 464 -6.03 0.26 20.29
N ILE A 465 -5.80 -0.90 19.68
CA ILE A 465 -4.75 -1.14 18.67
C ILE A 465 -5.45 -1.53 17.36
N PRO A 466 -5.85 -0.55 16.52
CA PRO A 466 -6.44 -0.85 15.23
C PRO A 466 -5.49 -1.64 14.31
N LEU A 467 -6.09 -2.43 13.42
CA LEU A 467 -5.41 -3.14 12.36
C LEU A 467 -5.44 -2.28 11.09
N THR A 468 -4.28 -2.03 10.48
CA THR A 468 -4.19 -1.31 9.21
C THR A 468 -3.34 -2.05 8.18
N ALA A 469 -3.77 -2.01 6.92
CA ALA A 469 -2.99 -2.33 5.74
C ALA A 469 -2.30 -1.09 5.14
N HIS A 470 -2.69 0.11 5.55
CA HIS A 470 -2.27 1.38 4.95
C HIS A 470 -1.48 2.26 5.93
N PHE A 471 -0.24 1.85 6.20
CA PHE A 471 0.71 2.63 6.99
C PHE A 471 1.47 3.63 6.10
N LEU A 472 1.37 4.93 6.38
CA LEU A 472 1.82 6.03 5.51
C LEU A 472 2.59 7.11 6.28
N GLY A 473 3.33 7.98 5.59
CA GLY A 473 4.00 9.14 6.18
C GLY A 473 5.21 8.82 7.06
N GLY A 474 5.64 9.78 7.87
CA GLY A 474 6.85 9.68 8.71
C GLY A 474 8.14 10.12 8.04
N ALA A 475 8.16 10.29 6.71
CA ALA A 475 9.22 10.98 5.98
C ALA A 475 8.60 11.92 4.92
N VAL A 476 7.66 12.75 5.38
CA VAL A 476 6.78 13.57 4.53
C VAL A 476 7.52 14.67 3.77
N ILE A 477 6.92 15.11 2.67
CA ILE A 477 7.37 16.27 1.88
C ILE A 477 7.11 17.55 2.68
N GLY A 478 8.10 18.45 2.71
CA GLY A 478 7.98 19.82 3.19
C GLY A 478 8.79 20.78 2.33
N ASP A 479 8.58 22.08 2.52
CA ASP A 479 9.32 23.18 1.87
C ASP A 479 10.67 23.49 2.54
N SER A 480 10.89 23.00 3.76
CA SER A 480 12.17 23.05 4.47
C SER A 480 12.38 21.83 5.38
N ASP A 481 13.58 21.70 5.96
CA ASP A 481 13.90 20.59 6.87
C ASP A 481 13.27 20.76 8.26
N GLU A 482 12.74 21.94 8.59
CA GLU A 482 11.89 22.16 9.75
C GLU A 482 10.43 21.72 9.53
N HIS A 483 9.98 21.58 8.28
CA HIS A 483 8.59 21.24 7.96
C HIS A 483 8.42 19.82 7.38
N GLY A 484 9.47 19.24 6.79
CA GLY A 484 9.47 17.88 6.25
C GLY A 484 10.79 17.14 6.44
N VAL A 485 10.81 15.88 5.99
CA VAL A 485 12.04 15.05 5.97
C VAL A 485 12.66 15.04 4.58
N ILE A 486 11.80 15.13 3.56
CA ILE A 486 12.20 15.22 2.15
C ILE A 486 11.69 16.52 1.56
N ASP A 487 12.43 17.02 0.58
CA ASP A 487 12.00 18.17 -0.22
C ASP A 487 10.97 17.76 -1.29
N PRO A 488 10.37 18.73 -2.02
CA PRO A 488 9.35 18.44 -3.04
C PRO A 488 9.85 17.61 -4.23
N TYR A 489 11.15 17.36 -4.35
CA TYR A 489 11.76 16.46 -5.33
C TYR A 489 12.15 15.11 -4.74
N HIS A 490 11.64 14.80 -3.54
CA HIS A 490 11.88 13.57 -2.78
C HIS A 490 13.32 13.39 -2.27
N ARG A 491 14.17 14.43 -2.31
CA ARG A 491 15.52 14.37 -1.75
C ARG A 491 15.43 14.55 -0.23
N VAL A 492 16.10 13.70 0.52
CA VAL A 492 16.21 13.86 1.98
C VAL A 492 16.96 15.15 2.28
N TYR A 493 16.40 15.99 3.15
CA TYR A 493 17.07 17.21 3.58
C TYR A 493 18.45 16.90 4.17
N ASN A 494 19.43 17.73 3.82
CA ASN A 494 20.84 17.60 4.20
C ASN A 494 21.59 16.41 3.55
N TYR A 495 20.92 15.62 2.70
CA TYR A 495 21.50 14.50 1.94
C TYR A 495 20.93 14.45 0.51
N PRO A 496 21.32 15.36 -0.38
CA PRO A 496 20.67 15.56 -1.69
C PRO A 496 20.79 14.36 -2.67
N SER A 497 21.64 13.37 -2.37
CA SER A 497 21.74 12.11 -3.13
C SER A 497 21.03 10.92 -2.46
N LEU A 498 20.30 11.15 -1.37
CA LEU A 498 19.42 10.17 -0.71
C LEU A 498 17.96 10.56 -0.95
N TYR A 499 17.11 9.59 -1.29
CA TYR A 499 15.71 9.84 -1.65
C TYR A 499 14.75 8.93 -0.88
N VAL A 500 13.49 9.36 -0.72
CA VAL A 500 12.39 8.51 -0.22
C VAL A 500 11.23 8.58 -1.19
N VAL A 501 10.80 7.43 -1.72
CA VAL A 501 9.78 7.37 -2.80
C VAL A 501 8.67 6.36 -2.52
N ASP A 502 8.58 5.82 -1.30
CA ASP A 502 7.51 4.91 -0.90
C ASP A 502 6.43 5.60 -0.05
N GLY A 503 5.56 4.80 0.57
CA GLY A 503 4.50 5.29 1.45
C GLY A 503 4.96 6.20 2.59
N ALA A 504 6.25 6.23 2.95
CA ALA A 504 6.76 7.18 3.94
C ALA A 504 6.76 8.64 3.44
N ALA A 505 6.80 8.86 2.13
CA ALA A 505 6.77 10.18 1.50
C ALA A 505 5.37 10.83 1.48
N ILE A 506 4.31 10.04 1.69
CA ILE A 506 2.92 10.51 1.63
C ILE A 506 2.67 11.54 2.73
N SER A 507 2.36 12.78 2.32
CA SER A 507 2.28 13.95 3.20
C SER A 507 0.95 14.13 3.92
N ALA A 508 -0.13 13.56 3.38
CA ALA A 508 -1.50 13.79 3.82
C ALA A 508 -2.30 12.49 3.85
N ASN A 509 -3.40 12.48 4.60
CA ASN A 509 -4.28 11.30 4.67
C ASN A 509 -5.06 11.15 3.36
N LEU A 510 -5.14 9.93 2.82
CA LEU A 510 -5.71 9.72 1.48
C LEU A 510 -7.22 9.49 1.54
N GLY A 511 -7.70 8.80 2.57
CA GLY A 511 -9.08 8.30 2.64
C GLY A 511 -9.41 7.22 1.61
N VAL A 512 -8.42 6.76 0.84
CA VAL A 512 -8.52 5.73 -0.19
C VAL A 512 -7.25 4.86 -0.18
N ASN A 513 -7.20 3.79 -0.98
CA ASN A 513 -6.06 2.88 -1.00
C ASN A 513 -4.80 3.56 -1.61
N PRO A 514 -3.61 3.41 -0.98
CA PRO A 514 -2.45 4.26 -1.25
C PRO A 514 -1.61 3.88 -2.48
N SER A 515 -1.85 2.70 -3.06
CA SER A 515 -0.94 2.14 -4.06
C SER A 515 -0.83 3.02 -5.31
N LEU A 516 -1.95 3.62 -5.75
CA LEU A 516 -1.95 4.51 -6.90
C LEU A 516 -1.20 5.81 -6.61
N THR A 517 -1.45 6.46 -5.47
CA THR A 517 -0.76 7.70 -5.09
C THR A 517 0.74 7.51 -4.89
N ILE A 518 1.17 6.41 -4.26
CA ILE A 518 2.61 6.09 -4.13
C ILE A 518 3.24 5.95 -5.53
N THR A 519 2.54 5.30 -6.46
CA THR A 519 3.00 5.13 -7.84
C THR A 519 3.08 6.48 -8.56
N ALA A 520 2.05 7.32 -8.44
CA ALA A 520 2.00 8.65 -9.05
C ALA A 520 3.07 9.60 -8.50
N GLN A 521 3.30 9.63 -7.18
CA GLN A 521 4.39 10.42 -6.60
C GLN A 521 5.77 9.91 -7.05
N ALA A 522 5.97 8.60 -7.14
CA ALA A 522 7.22 8.03 -7.65
C ALA A 522 7.43 8.32 -9.14
N GLU A 523 6.37 8.29 -9.96
CA GLU A 523 6.40 8.69 -11.37
C GLU A 523 6.79 10.16 -11.49
N ARG A 524 6.14 11.04 -10.71
CA ARG A 524 6.50 12.46 -10.63
C ARG A 524 7.97 12.62 -10.25
N ALA A 525 8.37 12.06 -9.11
CA ALA A 525 9.73 12.18 -8.61
C ALA A 525 10.76 11.75 -9.65
N ALA A 526 10.57 10.60 -10.31
CA ALA A 526 11.49 10.08 -11.32
C ALA A 526 11.47 10.88 -12.64
N SER A 527 10.32 11.43 -13.03
CA SER A 527 10.21 12.26 -14.24
C SER A 527 11.06 13.52 -14.18
N LEU A 528 11.32 14.03 -12.97
CA LEU A 528 12.12 15.23 -12.71
C LEU A 528 13.63 14.95 -12.64
N TRP A 529 14.06 13.69 -12.76
CA TRP A 529 15.49 13.37 -12.87
C TRP A 529 16.00 13.68 -14.28
N PRO A 530 17.24 14.18 -14.43
CA PRO A 530 17.87 14.31 -15.75
C PRO A 530 18.10 12.93 -16.38
N ASN A 531 18.27 12.86 -17.70
CA ASN A 531 18.91 11.69 -18.28
C ASN A 531 20.38 11.63 -17.84
N ARG A 532 20.97 10.44 -17.82
CA ARG A 532 22.37 10.26 -17.43
C ARG A 532 23.28 11.10 -18.34
N GLY A 533 24.00 12.05 -17.74
CA GLY A 533 24.90 12.97 -18.44
C GLY A 533 24.29 14.34 -18.75
N GLU A 534 22.99 14.53 -18.55
CA GLU A 534 22.34 15.84 -18.63
C GLU A 534 22.48 16.63 -17.34
N GLN A 535 22.26 17.95 -17.43
CA GLN A 535 22.23 18.83 -16.28
C GLN A 535 20.99 18.57 -15.42
N ASP A 536 21.17 18.48 -14.10
CA ASP A 536 20.05 18.46 -13.16
C ASP A 536 19.40 19.84 -13.09
N LEU A 537 18.12 19.93 -13.49
CA LEU A 537 17.35 21.17 -13.52
C LEU A 537 16.61 21.44 -12.20
N ARG A 538 16.64 20.49 -11.26
CA ARG A 538 16.00 20.66 -9.95
C ARG A 538 16.79 21.69 -9.13
N PRO A 539 16.15 22.75 -8.58
CA PRO A 539 16.80 23.69 -7.67
C PRO A 539 17.53 23.02 -6.53
N ALA A 540 18.58 23.66 -6.00
CA ALA A 540 19.25 23.16 -4.81
C ALA A 540 18.33 23.26 -3.57
N GLN A 541 18.61 22.45 -2.54
CA GLN A 541 17.89 22.59 -1.27
C GLN A 541 18.14 24.00 -0.70
N GLY A 542 17.06 24.69 -0.29
CA GLY A 542 17.10 26.09 0.19
C GLY A 542 16.74 27.15 -0.85
N GLU A 543 16.68 26.81 -2.15
CA GLU A 543 16.30 27.77 -3.22
C GLU A 543 14.77 27.88 -3.41
N GLY A 544 13.98 27.12 -2.65
CA GLY A 544 12.53 27.01 -2.79
C GLY A 544 12.09 26.10 -3.93
N TYR A 545 10.81 25.74 -3.94
CA TYR A 545 10.26 24.88 -4.98
C TYR A 545 10.08 25.63 -6.30
N ARG A 546 10.44 24.98 -7.41
CA ARG A 546 10.10 25.42 -8.77
C ARG A 546 9.52 24.26 -9.55
N ARG A 547 8.31 24.42 -10.05
CA ARG A 547 7.75 23.46 -11.00
C ARG A 547 8.62 23.44 -12.26
N ILE A 548 9.05 22.25 -12.66
CA ILE A 548 9.82 22.02 -13.88
C ILE A 548 9.10 20.99 -14.74
N ASP A 549 9.30 21.07 -16.04
CA ASP A 549 8.70 20.12 -16.96
C ASP A 549 9.28 18.71 -16.77
N PRO A 550 8.45 17.66 -16.83
CA PRO A 550 8.92 16.28 -16.85
C PRO A 550 9.93 16.03 -17.98
N ILE A 551 11.04 15.37 -17.65
CA ILE A 551 12.10 15.05 -18.61
C ILE A 551 11.82 13.67 -19.19
N VAL A 552 11.58 13.60 -20.51
CA VAL A 552 11.37 12.34 -21.22
C VAL A 552 12.64 11.48 -21.13
N PRO A 553 12.53 10.19 -20.77
CA PRO A 553 13.68 9.29 -20.74
C PRO A 553 14.26 9.07 -22.15
N ALA A 554 15.57 8.92 -22.24
CA ALA A 554 16.28 8.68 -23.50
C ALA A 554 15.91 7.34 -24.16
N GLN A 555 15.54 6.33 -23.36
CA GLN A 555 15.23 4.97 -23.83
C GLN A 555 13.97 4.43 -23.13
N PRO A 556 12.77 4.92 -23.47
CA PRO A 556 11.53 4.37 -22.93
C PRO A 556 11.39 2.90 -23.33
N VAL A 557 11.06 2.03 -22.37
CA VAL A 557 10.92 0.58 -22.61
C VAL A 557 9.61 0.26 -23.31
N VAL A 558 8.53 0.96 -22.92
CA VAL A 558 7.21 0.73 -23.49
C VAL A 558 7.11 1.45 -24.84
N PRO A 559 6.85 0.74 -25.95
CA PRO A 559 6.80 1.34 -27.28
C PRO A 559 5.73 2.42 -27.40
N ALA A 560 5.98 3.42 -28.24
CA ALA A 560 4.97 4.41 -28.61
C ALA A 560 3.74 3.71 -29.22
N GLY A 561 2.54 4.13 -28.81
CA GLY A 561 1.27 3.55 -29.24
C GLY A 561 0.79 2.34 -28.43
N ALA A 562 1.61 1.78 -27.53
CA ALA A 562 1.14 0.80 -26.57
C ALA A 562 0.17 1.44 -25.54
N PRO A 563 -0.79 0.69 -24.98
CA PRO A 563 -1.74 1.24 -24.00
C PRO A 563 -1.10 1.90 -22.79
N ALA A 564 0.10 1.45 -22.38
CA ALA A 564 0.86 2.02 -21.27
C ALA A 564 2.07 2.85 -21.67
N ALA A 565 2.15 3.28 -22.94
CA ALA A 565 3.19 4.20 -23.40
C ALA A 565 3.29 5.43 -22.48
N LEU A 566 4.52 5.94 -22.32
CA LEU A 566 4.78 7.08 -21.46
C LEU A 566 4.14 8.34 -22.06
N ASP A 567 3.24 8.98 -21.30
CA ASP A 567 2.56 10.21 -21.70
C ASP A 567 2.17 11.06 -20.48
N TRP A 568 2.70 12.29 -20.40
CA TRP A 568 2.35 13.25 -19.35
C TRP A 568 1.43 14.37 -19.83
N ASN A 569 0.84 14.24 -21.03
CA ASN A 569 -0.15 15.18 -21.56
C ASN A 569 -1.60 14.74 -21.27
N ALA A 570 -1.79 13.78 -20.37
CA ALA A 570 -3.09 13.22 -20.06
C ALA A 570 -4.05 14.28 -19.50
N SER A 571 -5.30 14.28 -19.99
CA SER A 571 -6.34 15.16 -19.48
C SER A 571 -6.97 14.61 -18.21
N ARG A 572 -7.60 15.51 -17.43
CA ARG A 572 -8.39 15.12 -16.25
C ARG A 572 -9.50 14.13 -16.59
N GLU A 573 -10.09 14.24 -17.78
CA GLU A 573 -11.10 13.31 -18.29
C GLU A 573 -10.56 11.89 -18.48
N GLU A 574 -9.27 11.72 -18.80
CA GLU A 574 -8.66 10.39 -18.88
C GLU A 574 -8.58 9.74 -17.50
N VAL A 575 -8.12 10.49 -16.50
CA VAL A 575 -8.01 10.02 -15.11
C VAL A 575 -9.40 9.66 -14.58
N ASN A 576 -10.38 10.54 -14.80
CA ASN A 576 -11.73 10.34 -14.30
C ASN A 576 -12.46 9.17 -14.98
N ARG A 577 -12.20 8.90 -16.26
CA ARG A 577 -12.75 7.71 -16.95
C ARG A 577 -12.34 6.39 -16.30
N ARG A 578 -11.18 6.35 -15.64
CA ARG A 578 -10.65 5.16 -14.96
C ARG A 578 -10.92 5.13 -13.47
N ASP A 579 -11.50 6.19 -12.91
CA ASP A 579 -11.94 6.26 -11.51
C ASP A 579 -13.34 6.90 -11.41
N PRO A 580 -14.40 6.10 -11.24
CA PRO A 580 -15.77 6.59 -11.22
C PRO A 580 -16.06 7.55 -10.05
N THR A 581 -15.26 7.55 -8.98
CA THR A 581 -15.48 8.43 -7.81
C THR A 581 -15.09 9.89 -8.04
N THR A 582 -14.35 10.17 -9.11
CA THR A 582 -13.88 11.52 -9.44
C THR A 582 -14.91 12.33 -10.23
N ALA A 583 -15.90 11.67 -10.85
CA ALA A 583 -16.97 12.33 -11.61
C ALA A 583 -17.98 13.04 -10.69
N GLU A 584 -18.16 12.57 -9.45
CA GLU A 584 -19.10 13.13 -8.47
C GLU A 584 -18.56 14.38 -7.76
N ALA A 585 -17.26 14.69 -7.87
CA ALA A 585 -16.66 15.90 -7.30
C ALA A 585 -17.10 17.21 -7.99
N GLN A 586 -18.02 17.14 -8.95
CA GLN A 586 -18.56 18.29 -9.70
C GLN A 586 -20.03 18.60 -9.38
N GLY A 587 -20.65 17.96 -8.38
CA GLY A 587 -22.10 18.05 -8.18
C GLY A 587 -22.61 18.15 -6.74
N ALA A 588 -21.82 18.65 -5.79
CA ALA A 588 -22.29 18.95 -4.42
C ALA A 588 -21.82 20.34 -3.96
#